data_AF-A0A0K0EEX5-F1
#
_entry.id   AF-A0A0K0EEX5-F1
#
_cell.length_a   1.000
_cell.length_b   1.000
_cell.length_c   1.000
_cell.angle_alpha   90.00
_cell.angle_beta   90.00
_cell.angle_gamma   90.00
#
_symmetry.space_group_name_H-M   'P 1'
#
loop_
_entity.id
_entity.type
_entity.pdbx_description
1 polymer ?
#
loop_
_entity_poly.entity_id
_entity_poly.type
_entity_poly.pdbx_seq_one_letter_code
_entity_poly.pdbx_strand_id
1 'polypeptide(L)'
;MIYFKVLLFIIIFIITNVLTINVKPYLKKILYHDWKPRKIYTEKALRLAFETVSAYNVKHHAHQDYRKVLKMDSKYNGTKYYQLFVLTTGYCKVQLQCYTTLHSFIILTRNKANPLKVMVEKYEKDKKS
;
A
#
# COMPACT_ATOMS: atom_id res chain seq x y z
N MET A 1 -25.44 -51.00 -8.81
CA MET A 1 -25.48 -49.72 -8.05
C MET A 1 -24.11 -49.18 -7.62
N ILE A 2 -23.13 -50.02 -7.26
CA ILE A 2 -21.80 -49.56 -6.82
C ILE A 2 -21.02 -48.85 -7.94
N TYR A 3 -20.98 -49.40 -9.14
CA TYR A 3 -20.27 -48.81 -10.29
C TYR A 3 -20.74 -47.39 -10.64
N PHE A 4 -22.05 -47.14 -10.56
CA PHE A 4 -22.61 -45.81 -10.81
C PHE A 4 -22.14 -44.78 -9.77
N LYS A 5 -22.05 -45.18 -8.49
CA LYS A 5 -21.52 -44.32 -7.42
C LYS A 5 -20.03 -44.01 -7.63
N VAL A 6 -19.24 -45.01 -8.04
CA VAL A 6 -17.81 -44.82 -8.33
C VAL A 6 -17.60 -43.90 -9.53
N LEU A 7 -18.36 -44.09 -10.61
CA LEU A 7 -18.31 -43.24 -11.80
C LEU A 7 -18.67 -41.78 -11.45
N LEU A 8 -19.72 -41.56 -10.66
CA LEU A 8 -20.13 -40.24 -10.20
C LEU A 8 -19.00 -39.56 -9.40
N PHE A 9 -18.34 -40.31 -8.52
CA PHE A 9 -17.23 -39.78 -7.71
C PHE A 9 -16.03 -39.37 -8.58
N ILE A 10 -15.69 -40.16 -9.61
CA ILE A 10 -14.64 -39.84 -10.58
C ILE A 10 -15.00 -38.57 -11.36
N ILE A 11 -16.24 -38.45 -11.84
CA ILE A 11 -16.70 -37.25 -12.57
C ILE A 11 -16.61 -36.01 -11.68
N ILE A 12 -17.08 -36.08 -10.44
CA ILE A 12 -16.98 -34.97 -9.47
C ILE A 12 -15.52 -34.58 -9.24
N PHE A 13 -14.63 -35.56 -9.06
CA PHE A 13 -13.20 -35.32 -8.86
C PHE A 13 -12.54 -34.64 -10.07
N ILE A 14 -12.88 -35.06 -11.30
CA ILE A 14 -12.39 -34.42 -12.53
C ILE A 14 -12.89 -32.97 -12.61
N ILE A 15 -14.19 -32.74 -12.41
CA ILE A 15 -14.79 -31.41 -12.46
C ILE A 15 -14.15 -30.47 -11.44
N THR A 16 -13.96 -30.92 -10.20
CA THR A 16 -13.33 -30.11 -9.14
C THR A 16 -11.87 -29.77 -9.45
N ASN A 17 -11.10 -30.71 -10.00
CA ASN A 17 -9.71 -30.44 -10.40
C ASN A 17 -9.63 -29.45 -11.57
N VAL A 18 -10.48 -29.60 -12.58
CA VAL A 18 -10.53 -28.67 -13.72
C VAL A 18 -10.93 -27.26 -13.24
N LEU A 19 -11.93 -27.15 -12.35
CA LEU A 19 -12.32 -25.88 -11.73
C LEU A 19 -11.16 -25.26 -10.93
N THR A 20 -10.46 -26.02 -10.09
CA THR A 20 -9.36 -25.47 -9.29
C THR A 20 -8.18 -25.01 -10.13
N ILE A 21 -7.84 -25.71 -11.21
CA ILE A 21 -6.80 -25.29 -12.16
C ILE A 21 -7.19 -23.96 -12.83
N ASN A 22 -8.45 -23.83 -13.25
CA ASN A 22 -8.95 -22.64 -13.94
C ASN A 22 -9.11 -21.42 -13.02
N VAL A 23 -9.44 -21.60 -11.74
CA VAL A 23 -9.65 -20.48 -10.79
C VAL A 23 -8.33 -19.93 -10.23
N LYS A 24 -7.29 -20.75 -10.10
CA LYS A 24 -5.96 -20.36 -9.57
C LYS A 24 -5.36 -19.09 -10.22
N PRO A 25 -5.36 -18.92 -11.56
CA PRO A 25 -4.84 -17.70 -12.19
C PRO A 25 -5.66 -16.46 -11.84
N TYR A 26 -6.98 -16.57 -11.70
CA TYR A 26 -7.84 -15.44 -11.28
C TYR A 26 -7.54 -15.01 -9.85
N LEU A 27 -7.39 -15.97 -8.92
CA LEU A 27 -6.98 -15.67 -7.54
C LEU A 27 -5.61 -14.99 -7.47
N LYS A 28 -4.62 -15.45 -8.26
CA LYS A 28 -3.32 -14.77 -8.36
C LYS A 28 -3.46 -13.34 -8.88
N LYS A 29 -4.33 -13.09 -9.86
CA LYS A 29 -4.55 -11.76 -10.44
C LYS A 29 -5.12 -10.78 -9.40
N ILE A 30 -6.08 -11.24 -8.58
CA ILE A 30 -6.63 -10.44 -7.47
C ILE A 30 -5.52 -10.04 -6.49
N LEU A 31 -4.63 -10.97 -6.13
CA LEU A 31 -3.49 -10.70 -5.24
C LEU A 31 -2.48 -9.68 -5.81
N TYR A 32 -2.41 -9.45 -7.12
CA TYR A 32 -1.56 -8.37 -7.67
C TYR A 32 -2.18 -6.98 -7.48
N HIS A 33 -3.50 -6.92 -7.36
CA HIS A 33 -4.25 -5.68 -7.24
C HIS A 33 -4.48 -5.20 -5.81
N ASP A 34 -4.11 -6.01 -4.82
CA ASP A 34 -4.19 -5.61 -3.42
C ASP A 34 -2.90 -4.98 -2.90
N TRP A 35 -3.08 -4.20 -1.84
CA TRP A 35 -1.99 -3.61 -1.08
C TRP A 35 -1.17 -4.69 -0.37
N LYS A 36 0.13 -4.71 -0.63
CA LYS A 36 1.07 -5.63 0.03
C LYS A 36 1.96 -4.87 1.00
N PRO A 37 2.10 -5.35 2.25
CA PRO A 37 3.01 -4.74 3.21
C PRO A 37 4.46 -4.83 2.72
N ARG A 38 5.24 -3.80 3.03
CA ARG A 38 6.66 -3.67 2.70
C ARG A 38 7.48 -3.42 3.94
N LYS A 39 8.77 -3.74 3.85
CA LYS A 39 9.75 -3.46 4.90
C LYS A 39 9.95 -1.95 5.03
N ILE A 40 9.71 -1.44 6.24
CA ILE A 40 9.78 -0.01 6.57
C ILE A 40 11.21 0.50 6.80
N TYR A 41 12.17 -0.37 7.07
CA TYR A 41 13.58 -0.03 7.32
C TYR A 41 14.46 -0.15 6.07
N THR A 42 13.87 0.00 4.88
CA THR A 42 14.62 -0.03 3.63
C THR A 42 15.02 1.39 3.21
N GLU A 43 16.14 1.53 2.51
CA GLU A 43 16.58 2.81 1.94
C GLU A 43 15.45 3.47 1.11
N LYS A 44 14.71 2.65 0.35
CA LYS A 44 13.54 3.11 -0.40
C LYS A 44 12.45 3.69 0.52
N ALA A 45 12.11 3.01 1.61
CA ALA A 45 11.10 3.50 2.55
C ALA A 45 11.53 4.84 3.16
N LEU A 46 12.80 4.97 3.55
CA LEU A 46 13.36 6.21 4.08
C LEU A 46 13.29 7.34 3.05
N ARG A 47 13.71 7.09 1.80
CA ARG A 47 13.66 8.08 0.73
C ARG A 47 12.23 8.59 0.50
N LEU A 48 11.27 7.68 0.38
CA LEU A 48 9.85 8.04 0.20
C LEU A 48 9.30 8.79 1.42
N ALA A 49 9.80 8.51 2.62
CA ALA A 49 9.41 9.22 3.82
C ALA A 49 9.92 10.66 3.82
N PHE A 50 11.19 10.90 3.46
CA PHE A 50 11.73 12.25 3.30
C PHE A 50 10.99 13.04 2.22
N GLU A 51 10.69 12.42 1.07
CA GLU A 51 9.87 13.04 0.02
C GLU A 51 8.46 13.37 0.53
N THR A 52 7.86 12.52 1.36
CA THR A 52 6.56 12.76 1.99
C THR A 52 6.60 13.97 2.93
N VAL A 53 7.59 14.05 3.80
CA VAL A 53 7.74 15.17 4.74
C VAL A 53 8.01 16.48 3.98
N SER A 54 8.90 16.44 2.99
CA SER A 54 9.21 17.60 2.15
C SER A 54 7.97 18.09 1.39
N ALA A 55 7.23 17.19 0.74
CA ALA A 55 6.00 17.54 0.04
C ALA A 55 4.95 18.14 0.98
N TYR A 56 4.82 17.63 2.20
CA TYR A 56 3.92 18.20 3.19
C TYR A 56 4.33 19.61 3.62
N ASN A 57 5.61 19.80 3.95
CA ASN A 57 6.16 21.08 4.36
C ASN A 57 5.99 22.14 3.28
N VAL A 58 6.25 21.79 2.01
CA VAL A 58 6.04 22.68 0.86
C VAL A 58 4.56 23.00 0.68
N LYS A 59 3.68 22.00 0.69
CA LYS A 59 2.24 22.18 0.43
C LYS A 59 1.53 22.99 1.52
N HIS A 60 1.94 22.82 2.78
CA HIS A 60 1.25 23.40 3.94
C HIS A 60 2.04 24.50 4.64
N HIS A 61 3.17 24.94 4.08
CA HIS A 61 4.10 25.89 4.71
C HIS A 61 4.43 25.50 6.17
N ALA A 62 4.67 24.20 6.37
CA ALA A 62 4.89 23.61 7.69
C ALA A 62 6.37 23.26 7.90
N HIS A 63 6.75 23.08 9.17
CA HIS A 63 8.05 22.56 9.58
C HIS A 63 7.86 21.26 10.36
N GLN A 64 7.63 20.17 9.62
CA GLN A 64 7.64 18.82 10.16
C GLN A 64 9.01 18.18 9.96
N ASP A 65 9.52 17.54 11.00
CA ASP A 65 10.72 16.73 11.01
C ASP A 65 10.35 15.24 10.94
N TYR A 66 11.09 14.49 10.13
CA TYR A 66 10.95 13.04 10.07
C TYR A 66 11.33 12.38 11.40
N ARG A 67 10.50 11.44 11.88
CA ARG A 67 10.84 10.56 13.00
C ARG A 67 10.99 9.11 12.58
N LYS A 68 9.93 8.52 12.02
CA LYS A 68 9.94 7.11 11.59
C LYS A 68 8.86 6.80 10.57
N VAL A 69 9.07 5.78 9.77
CA VAL A 69 8.02 5.14 8.97
C VAL A 69 7.22 4.19 9.87
N LEU A 70 5.91 4.40 9.95
CA LEU A 70 4.99 3.53 10.70
C LEU A 70 4.52 2.35 9.85
N LYS A 71 4.21 2.61 8.58
CA LYS A 71 3.68 1.61 7.66
C LYS A 71 4.05 1.95 6.22
N MET A 72 4.31 0.93 5.43
CA MET A 72 4.50 1.04 4.00
C MET A 72 3.80 -0.11 3.30
N ASP A 73 2.87 0.20 2.41
CA ASP A 73 2.23 -0.75 1.53
C ASP A 73 2.54 -0.40 0.07
N SER A 74 2.45 -1.40 -0.81
CA SER A 74 2.57 -1.17 -2.25
C SER A 74 1.53 -1.94 -3.03
N LYS A 75 1.10 -1.38 -4.15
CA LYS A 75 0.17 -2.00 -5.10
C LYS A 75 0.72 -1.86 -6.52
N TYR A 76 0.46 -2.84 -7.39
CA TYR A 76 0.89 -2.80 -8.79
C TYR A 76 -0.25 -3.15 -9.74
N ASN A 77 -0.78 -2.13 -10.42
CA ASN A 77 -1.86 -2.25 -11.41
C ASN A 77 -1.37 -1.69 -12.76
N GLY A 78 -0.25 -2.18 -13.28
CA GLY A 78 0.46 -1.57 -14.42
C GLY A 78 1.29 -0.34 -14.04
N THR A 79 0.85 0.40 -13.03
CA THR A 79 1.61 1.46 -12.34
C THR A 79 1.90 1.03 -10.91
N LYS A 80 3.06 1.43 -10.38
CA LYS A 80 3.47 1.11 -9.02
C LYS A 80 3.06 2.21 -8.06
N TYR A 81 2.24 1.84 -7.09
CA TYR A 81 1.73 2.72 -6.04
C TYR A 81 2.35 2.36 -4.70
N TYR A 82 2.54 3.37 -3.86
CA TYR A 82 2.90 3.20 -2.47
C TYR A 82 1.95 4.00 -1.59
N GLN A 83 1.66 3.41 -0.44
CA GLN A 83 0.96 4.05 0.66
C GLN A 83 1.93 4.09 1.84
N LEU A 84 2.22 5.27 2.35
CA LEU A 84 3.18 5.48 3.43
C LEU A 84 2.50 6.18 4.59
N PHE A 85 2.78 5.71 5.80
CA PHE A 85 2.43 6.39 7.05
C PHE A 85 3.72 6.76 7.74
N VAL A 86 3.94 8.06 7.92
CA VAL A 86 5.18 8.60 8.48
C VAL A 86 4.85 9.37 9.74
N LEU A 87 5.49 9.01 10.84
CA LEU A 87 5.47 9.80 12.05
C LEU A 87 6.44 10.97 11.91
N THR A 88 5.96 12.15 12.19
CA THR A 88 6.71 13.40 12.16
C THR A 88 6.54 14.16 13.47
N THR A 89 7.46 15.09 13.73
CA THR A 89 7.33 16.06 14.82
C THR A 89 7.40 17.47 14.27
N GLY A 90 6.60 18.39 14.77
CA GLY A 90 6.71 19.80 14.42
C GLY A 90 6.11 20.69 15.50
N TYR A 91 6.31 21.99 15.38
CA TYR A 91 5.76 22.95 16.32
C TYR A 91 4.27 23.18 16.06
N CYS A 92 3.45 23.03 17.10
CA CYS A 92 2.00 23.24 17.04
C CYS A 92 1.56 24.53 17.77
N LYS A 93 2.28 24.89 18.84
CA LYS A 93 2.21 26.18 19.54
C LYS A 93 3.62 26.54 19.99
N VAL A 94 3.89 27.81 20.26
CA VAL A 94 5.21 28.32 20.66
C VAL A 94 5.88 27.35 21.66
N GLN A 95 6.97 26.72 21.23
CA GLN A 95 7.80 25.74 21.95
C GLN A 95 7.22 24.34 22.26
N LEU A 96 5.99 24.02 21.86
CA LEU A 96 5.45 22.65 21.99
C LEU A 96 5.67 21.83 20.72
N GLN A 97 6.40 20.72 20.85
CA GLN A 97 6.52 19.70 19.81
C GLN A 97 5.28 18.80 19.82
N CYS A 98 4.62 18.71 18.67
CA CYS A 98 3.53 17.78 18.43
C CYS A 98 3.94 16.67 17.48
N TYR A 99 3.47 15.46 17.77
CA TYR A 99 3.57 14.34 16.85
C TYR A 99 2.43 14.40 15.83
N THR A 100 2.78 14.31 14.56
CA THR A 100 1.82 14.26 13.45
C THR A 100 2.09 13.01 12.63
N THR A 101 1.04 12.25 12.32
CA THR A 101 1.15 11.17 11.32
C THR A 101 0.75 11.73 9.97
N LEU A 102 1.67 11.63 9.00
CA LEU A 102 1.40 11.96 7.61
C LEU A 102 1.04 10.68 6.87
N HIS A 103 -0.01 10.74 6.07
CA HIS A 103 -0.38 9.71 5.13
C HIS A 103 -0.04 10.20 3.73
N SER A 104 0.77 9.42 3.00
CA SER A 104 1.10 9.71 1.62
C SER A 104 0.71 8.61 0.66
N PHE A 105 0.18 9.05 -0.48
CA PHE A 105 -0.06 8.23 -1.65
C PHE A 105 0.94 8.62 -2.74
N ILE A 106 1.79 7.67 -3.12
CA ILE A 106 2.91 7.92 -4.01
C ILE A 106 2.76 7.07 -5.27
N ILE A 107 2.83 7.72 -6.43
CA ILE A 107 2.76 7.09 -7.74
C ILE A 107 4.16 7.15 -8.37
N LEU A 108 4.76 5.98 -8.65
CA LEU A 108 5.95 5.91 -9.47
C LEU A 108 5.56 5.79 -10.94
N THR A 109 5.79 6.87 -11.68
CA THR A 109 5.60 6.92 -13.12
C THR A 109 6.88 6.51 -13.85
N ARG A 110 6.74 5.93 -15.05
CA ARG A 110 7.89 5.65 -15.93
C ARG A 110 8.46 6.92 -16.58
N ASN A 111 7.75 8.05 -16.49
CA ASN A 111 8.19 9.30 -17.07
C ASN A 111 9.43 9.81 -16.34
N LYS A 112 10.56 9.93 -17.05
CA LYS A 112 11.85 10.37 -16.49
C LYS A 112 11.81 11.80 -15.96
N ALA A 113 10.96 12.65 -16.52
CA ALA A 113 10.89 14.07 -16.15
C ALA A 113 10.31 14.29 -14.74
N ASN A 114 9.40 13.42 -14.30
CA ASN A 114 8.80 13.53 -12.99
C ASN A 114 8.46 12.11 -12.50
N PRO A 115 9.46 11.35 -12.01
CA PRO A 115 9.30 9.91 -11.76
C PRO A 115 8.35 9.58 -10.60
N LEU A 116 7.93 10.60 -9.84
CA LEU A 116 7.29 10.42 -8.56
C LEU A 116 6.29 11.56 -8.30
N LYS A 117 5.01 11.19 -8.16
CA LYS A 117 3.97 12.09 -7.68
C LYS A 117 3.60 11.71 -6.25
N VAL A 118 3.80 12.63 -5.30
CA VAL A 118 3.50 12.44 -3.88
C VAL A 118 2.28 13.29 -3.53
N MET A 119 1.22 12.65 -3.06
CA MET A 119 0.08 13.31 -2.42
C MET A 119 0.17 13.07 -0.93
N VAL A 120 0.15 14.12 -0.12
CA VAL A 120 0.31 14.01 1.35
C VAL A 120 -0.78 14.79 2.06
N GLU A 121 -1.30 14.17 3.12
CA GLU A 121 -2.28 14.74 4.04
C GLU A 121 -1.97 14.31 5.48
N LYS A 122 -2.49 15.07 6.46
CA LYS A 122 -2.49 14.63 7.86
C LYS A 122 -3.42 13.43 8.00
N TYR A 123 -2.94 12.39 8.66
CA TYR A 123 -3.77 11.26 9.02
C TYR A 123 -4.54 11.56 10.31
N GLU A 124 -5.82 11.87 10.18
CA GLU A 124 -6.76 11.94 11.30
C GLU A 124 -7.44 10.57 11.42
N LYS A 125 -7.25 9.90 12.56
CA LYS A 125 -7.73 8.53 12.75
C LYS A 125 -9.27 8.43 12.80
N ASP A 126 -9.97 9.56 12.88
CA ASP A 126 -11.42 9.61 13.10
C ASP A 126 -12.11 10.67 12.23
N LYS A 127 -12.48 10.27 11.01
CA LYS A 127 -13.76 10.67 10.40
C LYS A 127 -14.45 9.39 9.93
N LYS A 128 -14.97 8.62 10.88
CA LYS A 128 -16.21 7.86 10.62
C LYS A 128 -17.32 8.90 10.63
N SER A 129 -17.68 9.38 9.44
CA SER A 129 -18.98 9.99 9.16
C SER A 129 -19.88 8.90 8.62
#